data_AF-A0A2E1H370-F1
#
_entry.id   AF-A0A2E1H370-F1
#
_cell.length_a   1.000
_cell.length_b   1.000
_cell.length_c   1.000
_cell.angle_alpha   90.00
_cell.angle_beta   90.00
_cell.angle_gamma   90.00
#
_symmetry.space_group_name_H-M   'P 1'
#
loop_
_entity.id
_entity.type
_entity.pdbx_description
1 polymer ?
#
loop_
_entity_poly.entity_id
_entity_poly.type
_entity_poly.pdbx_seq_one_letter_code
_entity_poly.pdbx_strand_id
1 'polypeptide(L)'
;MDFILLALLCLSLAALAVVAWYLRKQLRRFEARFDDFKALRFMPDRIQALAKEMESMQISDVRDELDSIQATLRRIEDLSVVPVDSITRESTLPRHQQLRALVARDLLSRGYVDIVIDSTDEELSAEQVQVPLTAKRNGAIVTGVVSVDKDIIADINLKAHYITFP
;
A
#
# COMPACT_ATOMS: atom_id res chain seq x y z
N MET A 1 -55.76 -43.49 -43.12
CA MET A 1 -54.76 -43.58 -42.03
C MET A 1 -53.44 -42.94 -42.46
N ASP A 2 -52.96 -43.22 -43.67
CA ASP A 2 -51.65 -42.72 -44.16
C ASP A 2 -51.58 -41.19 -44.32
N PHE A 3 -52.65 -40.53 -44.78
CA PHE A 3 -52.68 -39.07 -44.90
C PHE A 3 -52.58 -38.34 -43.55
N ILE A 4 -53.12 -38.93 -42.47
CA ILE A 4 -53.06 -38.36 -41.12
C ILE A 4 -51.64 -38.50 -40.55
N LEU A 5 -51.00 -39.65 -40.79
CA LEU A 5 -49.60 -39.87 -40.41
C LEU A 5 -48.65 -38.94 -41.18
N LEU A 6 -48.90 -38.73 -42.47
CA LEU A 6 -48.09 -37.82 -43.30
C LEU A 6 -48.27 -36.36 -42.86
N ALA A 7 -49.50 -35.95 -42.52
CA ALA A 7 -49.76 -34.61 -41.97
C ALA A 7 -49.08 -34.39 -40.61
N LEU A 8 -49.13 -35.39 -39.71
CA LEU A 8 -48.43 -35.35 -38.43
C LEU A 8 -46.91 -35.28 -38.59
N LEU A 9 -46.36 -36.01 -39.56
CA LEU A 9 -44.93 -35.99 -39.88
C LEU A 9 -44.50 -34.63 -40.43
N CYS A 10 -45.28 -34.03 -41.34
CA CYS A 10 -45.02 -32.68 -41.82
C CYS A 10 -45.08 -31.63 -40.71
N LEU A 11 -46.04 -31.77 -39.79
CA LEU A 11 -46.21 -30.83 -38.67
C LEU A 11 -45.05 -30.95 -37.67
N SER A 12 -44.58 -32.17 -37.38
CA SER A 12 -43.40 -32.36 -36.52
C SER A 12 -42.12 -31.85 -37.17
N LEU A 13 -41.95 -32.02 -38.48
CA LEU A 13 -40.82 -31.45 -39.23
C LEU A 13 -40.83 -29.92 -39.22
N ALA A 14 -42.00 -29.32 -39.41
CA ALA A 14 -42.17 -27.87 -39.36
C ALA A 14 -41.86 -27.33 -37.94
N ALA A 15 -42.35 -28.01 -36.91
CA ALA A 15 -42.04 -27.64 -35.53
C ALA A 15 -40.53 -27.73 -35.23
N LEU A 16 -39.87 -28.80 -35.68
CA LEU A 16 -38.41 -28.94 -35.55
C LEU A 16 -37.65 -27.84 -36.27
N ALA A 17 -38.07 -27.48 -37.49
CA ALA A 17 -37.45 -26.39 -38.25
C ALA A 17 -37.59 -25.04 -37.55
N VAL A 18 -38.75 -24.75 -36.97
CA VAL A 18 -39.01 -23.52 -36.20
C VAL A 18 -38.16 -23.49 -34.93
N VAL A 19 -38.08 -24.60 -34.20
CA VAL A 19 -37.24 -24.72 -32.99
C VAL A 19 -35.76 -24.55 -33.34
N ALA A 20 -35.28 -25.20 -34.40
CA ALA A 20 -33.91 -25.07 -34.87
C ALA A 20 -33.58 -23.64 -35.30
N TRP A 21 -34.50 -22.96 -35.99
CA TRP A 21 -34.34 -21.56 -36.37
C TRP A 21 -34.30 -20.63 -35.15
N TYR A 22 -35.18 -20.86 -34.17
CA TYR A 22 -35.21 -20.11 -32.93
C TYR A 22 -33.92 -20.30 -32.12
N LEU A 23 -33.43 -21.54 -31.97
CA LEU A 23 -32.16 -21.85 -31.33
C LEU A 23 -30.99 -21.18 -32.05
N ARG A 24 -30.95 -21.23 -33.39
CA ARG A 24 -29.91 -20.55 -34.19
C ARG A 24 -29.92 -19.03 -33.98
N LYS A 25 -31.11 -18.42 -33.87
CA LYS A 25 -31.26 -16.99 -33.57
C LYS A 25 -30.78 -16.65 -32.17
N GLN A 26 -31.06 -17.49 -31.18
CA GLN A 26 -30.55 -17.32 -29.82
C GLN A 26 -29.03 -17.50 -29.77
N LEU A 27 -28.48 -18.53 -30.41
CA LEU A 27 -27.04 -18.78 -30.50
C LEU A 27 -26.29 -17.58 -31.06
N ARG A 28 -26.79 -16.95 -32.14
CA ARG A 28 -26.20 -15.70 -32.68
C ARG A 28 -26.24 -14.52 -31.71
N ARG A 29 -27.30 -14.41 -30.89
CA ARG A 29 -27.38 -13.37 -29.85
C ARG A 29 -26.44 -13.66 -28.68
N PHE A 30 -26.23 -14.94 -28.36
CA PHE A 30 -25.24 -15.36 -27.36
C PHE A 30 -23.82 -15.19 -27.87
N GLU A 31 -23.55 -15.45 -29.15
CA GLU A 31 -22.24 -15.26 -29.77
C GLU A 31 -21.82 -13.78 -29.77
N ALA A 32 -22.75 -12.87 -30.06
CA ALA A 32 -22.51 -11.42 -29.92
C ALA A 32 -22.19 -11.02 -28.47
N ARG A 33 -22.85 -11.63 -27.48
CA ARG A 33 -22.52 -11.41 -26.05
C ARG A 33 -21.21 -12.09 -25.63
N PHE A 34 -20.84 -13.19 -26.26
CA PHE A 34 -19.57 -13.88 -26.00
C PHE A 34 -18.37 -13.14 -26.59
N ASP A 35 -18.53 -12.45 -27.72
CA ASP A 35 -17.48 -11.56 -28.24
C ASP A 35 -17.18 -10.40 -27.27
N ASP A 36 -18.20 -9.86 -26.57
CA ASP A 36 -17.99 -8.90 -25.48
C ASP A 36 -17.23 -9.51 -24.28
N PHE A 37 -17.44 -10.80 -23.98
CA PHE A 37 -16.66 -11.54 -22.97
C PHE A 37 -15.27 -11.97 -23.45
N LYS A 38 -15.02 -11.99 -24.76
CA LYS A 38 -13.71 -12.31 -25.35
C LYS A 38 -12.68 -11.23 -25.04
N ALA A 39 -13.12 -9.98 -24.88
CA ALA A 39 -12.32 -8.88 -24.34
C ALA A 39 -11.92 -9.14 -22.87
N LEU A 40 -12.79 -9.80 -22.07
CA LEU A 40 -12.49 -10.21 -20.69
C LEU A 40 -11.66 -11.50 -20.61
N ARG A 41 -11.59 -12.31 -21.68
CA ARG A 41 -10.79 -13.54 -21.72
C ARG A 41 -9.28 -13.29 -21.74
N PHE A 42 -8.82 -12.04 -21.93
CA PHE A 42 -7.42 -11.64 -21.77
C PHE A 42 -7.04 -11.27 -20.33
N MET A 43 -7.99 -11.30 -19.39
CA MET A 43 -7.71 -11.01 -17.98
C MET A 43 -6.86 -12.09 -17.27
N PRO A 44 -7.01 -13.41 -17.54
CA PRO A 44 -6.13 -14.43 -16.96
C PRO A 44 -4.68 -14.29 -17.44
N ASP A 45 -4.46 -13.99 -18.72
CA ASP A 45 -3.12 -13.84 -19.29
C ASP A 45 -2.43 -12.57 -18.78
N ARG A 46 -3.18 -11.47 -18.58
CA ARG A 46 -2.64 -10.25 -17.95
C ARG A 46 -2.38 -10.44 -16.47
N ILE A 47 -3.21 -11.20 -15.75
CA ILE A 47 -2.99 -11.55 -14.35
C ILE A 47 -1.80 -12.51 -14.22
N GLN A 48 -1.61 -13.45 -15.15
CA GLN A 48 -0.42 -14.32 -15.18
C GLN A 48 0.84 -13.55 -15.58
N ALA A 49 0.74 -12.60 -16.52
CA ALA A 49 1.85 -11.72 -16.86
C ALA A 49 2.22 -10.82 -15.66
N LEU A 50 1.24 -10.24 -14.95
CA LEU A 50 1.44 -9.49 -13.72
C LEU A 50 1.97 -10.36 -12.57
N ALA A 51 1.49 -11.61 -12.43
CA ALA A 51 2.00 -12.53 -11.42
C ALA A 51 3.44 -12.95 -11.72
N LYS A 52 3.78 -13.17 -13.00
CA LYS A 52 5.14 -13.46 -13.46
C LYS A 52 6.05 -12.23 -13.36
N GLU A 53 5.52 -11.03 -13.60
CA GLU A 53 6.22 -9.77 -13.44
C GLU A 53 6.44 -9.46 -11.95
N MET A 54 5.49 -9.76 -11.08
CA MET A 54 5.59 -9.69 -9.62
C MET A 54 6.53 -10.75 -9.03
N GLU A 55 6.57 -11.96 -9.61
CA GLU A 55 7.56 -12.99 -9.26
C GLU A 55 8.97 -12.60 -9.75
N SER A 56 9.07 -11.90 -10.88
CA SER A 56 10.33 -11.34 -11.38
C SER A 56 10.75 -10.04 -10.67
N MET A 57 9.79 -9.29 -10.12
CA MET A 57 10.05 -8.15 -9.25
C MET A 57 10.33 -8.66 -7.83
N GLN A 58 11.60 -8.99 -7.63
CA GLN A 58 12.30 -8.61 -6.41
C GLN A 58 11.87 -9.28 -5.10
N ILE A 59 11.68 -10.61 -5.10
CA ILE A 59 11.85 -11.37 -3.85
C ILE A 59 13.33 -11.73 -3.63
N SER A 60 14.10 -12.00 -4.70
CA SER A 60 15.55 -12.25 -4.58
C SER A 60 16.31 -10.98 -4.23
N ASP A 61 16.09 -9.91 -4.99
CA ASP A 61 16.90 -8.69 -4.87
C ASP A 61 16.67 -8.00 -3.52
N VAL A 62 15.43 -8.02 -3.02
CA VAL A 62 15.10 -7.52 -1.68
C VAL A 62 15.69 -8.41 -0.59
N ARG A 63 15.75 -9.74 -0.79
CA ARG A 63 16.38 -10.65 0.18
C ARG A 63 17.90 -10.49 0.18
N ASP A 64 18.52 -10.35 -0.98
CA ASP A 64 19.95 -10.13 -1.12
C ASP A 64 20.36 -8.77 -0.54
N GLU A 65 19.53 -7.75 -0.74
CA GLU A 65 19.72 -6.44 -0.13
C GLU A 65 19.53 -6.50 1.40
N LEU A 66 18.52 -7.22 1.89
CA LEU A 66 18.28 -7.41 3.32
C LEU A 66 19.39 -8.23 3.99
N ASP A 67 19.91 -9.26 3.32
CA ASP A 67 21.08 -10.02 3.76
C ASP A 67 22.35 -9.16 3.75
N SER A 68 22.51 -8.27 2.76
CA SER A 68 23.63 -7.33 2.72
C SER A 68 23.55 -6.30 3.85
N ILE A 69 22.35 -5.81 4.18
CA ILE A 69 22.09 -4.90 5.29
C ILE A 69 22.35 -5.64 6.60
N GLN A 70 21.89 -6.88 6.74
CA GLN A 70 22.11 -7.69 7.94
C GLN A 70 23.59 -8.04 8.15
N ALA A 71 24.32 -8.34 7.07
CA ALA A 71 25.77 -8.55 7.11
C ALA A 71 26.53 -7.27 7.48
N THR A 72 26.07 -6.12 6.98
CA THR A 72 26.64 -4.80 7.33
C THR A 72 26.36 -4.45 8.79
N LEU A 73 25.13 -4.70 9.27
CA LEU A 73 24.75 -4.53 10.67
C LEU A 73 25.54 -5.45 11.59
N ARG A 74 25.77 -6.72 11.21
CA ARG A 74 26.65 -7.63 11.97
C ARG A 74 28.10 -7.17 12.00
N ARG A 75 28.63 -6.61 10.90
CA ARG A 75 29.98 -6.03 10.92
C ARG A 75 30.05 -4.80 11.81
N ILE A 76 29.00 -3.98 11.85
CA ILE A 76 28.90 -2.85 12.78
C ILE A 76 28.79 -3.37 14.22
N GLU A 77 28.04 -4.45 14.45
CA GLU A 77 27.91 -5.13 15.75
C GLU A 77 29.24 -5.71 16.23
N ASP A 78 29.99 -6.38 15.34
CA ASP A 78 31.34 -6.92 15.58
C ASP A 78 32.37 -5.81 15.83
N LEU A 79 32.25 -4.67 15.11
CA LEU A 79 33.03 -3.47 15.38
C LEU A 79 32.58 -2.75 16.67
N SER A 80 31.36 -3.01 17.13
CA SER A 80 30.76 -2.46 18.35
C SER A 80 30.75 -3.46 19.51
N VAL A 81 31.58 -4.51 19.49
CA VAL A 81 31.80 -5.40 20.66
C VAL A 81 32.48 -4.61 21.77
N VAL A 82 31.67 -3.78 22.41
CA VAL A 82 31.69 -3.42 23.81
C VAL A 82 30.66 -4.36 24.45
N PRO A 83 31.01 -5.08 25.52
CA PRO A 83 30.22 -6.21 25.99
C PRO A 83 28.77 -5.84 26.35
N VAL A 84 27.87 -6.75 25.96
CA VAL A 84 26.44 -6.77 26.27
C VAL A 84 26.24 -7.08 27.76
N ASP A 85 26.43 -6.07 28.60
CA ASP A 85 25.86 -5.99 29.94
C ASP A 85 24.95 -4.76 29.99
N SER A 86 23.68 -4.92 29.59
CA SER A 86 22.54 -4.11 30.07
C SER A 86 21.29 -4.26 29.17
N ILE A 87 20.56 -5.37 29.35
CA ILE A 87 19.12 -5.41 29.00
C ILE A 87 18.28 -4.72 30.11
N THR A 88 18.95 -4.10 31.08
CA THR A 88 18.41 -3.16 32.07
C THR A 88 19.23 -1.86 31.99
N ARG A 89 18.94 -1.02 30.99
CA ARG A 89 19.35 0.39 31.02
C ARG A 89 18.09 1.23 30.97
N GLU A 90 17.67 1.67 32.15
CA GLU A 90 17.00 2.96 32.29
C GLU A 90 17.69 3.99 31.39
N SER A 91 16.88 4.66 30.57
CA SER A 91 17.12 5.96 29.95
C SER A 91 18.57 6.47 30.01
N THR A 92 19.44 5.99 29.11
CA THR A 92 20.78 6.59 28.90
C THR A 92 20.92 7.22 27.51
N LEU A 93 19.82 7.37 26.77
CA LEU A 93 19.79 8.29 25.63
C LEU A 93 19.75 9.72 26.18
N PRO A 94 20.59 10.65 25.68
CA PRO A 94 20.54 12.03 26.10
C PRO A 94 19.15 12.62 25.80
N ARG A 95 18.66 13.49 26.71
CA ARG A 95 17.27 13.96 26.75
C ARG A 95 16.72 14.41 25.40
N HIS A 96 17.52 15.14 24.62
CA HIS A 96 17.13 15.62 23.30
C HIS A 96 16.75 14.49 22.33
N GLN A 97 17.42 13.32 22.40
CA GLN A 97 17.10 12.17 21.55
C GLN A 97 15.78 11.51 21.98
N GLN A 98 15.52 11.44 23.28
CA GLN A 98 14.24 10.93 23.81
C GLN A 98 13.08 11.83 23.37
N LEU A 99 13.27 13.14 23.46
CA LEU A 99 12.26 14.14 23.08
C LEU A 99 12.00 14.10 21.57
N ARG A 100 13.05 14.02 20.73
CA ARG A 100 12.90 13.83 19.28
C ARG A 100 12.14 12.55 18.94
N ALA A 101 12.48 11.43 19.58
CA ALA A 101 11.79 10.16 19.36
C ALA A 101 10.31 10.21 19.78
N LEU A 102 10.01 10.90 20.90
CA LEU A 102 8.66 11.09 21.40
C LEU A 102 7.81 11.93 20.43
N VAL A 103 8.33 13.06 19.98
CA VAL A 103 7.65 13.95 19.01
C VAL A 103 7.47 13.23 17.66
N ALA A 104 8.50 12.56 17.15
CA ALA A 104 8.41 11.81 15.90
C ALA A 104 7.37 10.69 15.97
N ARG A 105 7.35 9.91 17.05
CA ARG A 105 6.38 8.82 17.24
C ARG A 105 4.95 9.32 17.31
N ASP A 106 4.68 10.40 18.04
CA ASP A 106 3.33 10.98 18.13
C ASP A 106 2.87 11.50 16.77
N LEU A 107 3.73 12.23 16.04
CA LEU A 107 3.41 12.74 14.71
C LEU A 107 3.19 11.64 13.67
N LEU A 108 4.00 10.57 13.69
CA LEU A 108 3.79 9.39 12.85
C LEU A 108 2.41 8.75 13.12
N SER A 109 2.02 8.63 14.40
CA SER A 109 0.70 8.09 14.76
C SER A 109 -0.48 8.94 14.25
N ARG A 110 -0.25 10.23 14.00
CA ARG A 110 -1.23 11.17 13.44
C ARG A 110 -1.17 11.28 11.90
N GLY A 111 -0.32 10.48 11.26
CA GLY A 111 -0.19 10.39 9.80
C GLY A 111 0.72 11.45 9.15
N TYR A 112 1.62 12.06 9.92
CA TYR A 112 2.70 12.89 9.37
C TYR A 112 3.88 12.00 8.94
N VAL A 113 4.50 12.33 7.81
CA VAL A 113 5.67 11.64 7.23
C VAL A 113 6.77 12.66 6.91
N ASP A 114 8.01 12.23 6.64
CA ASP A 114 9.16 13.12 6.40
C ASP A 114 9.36 14.22 7.48
N ILE A 115 9.37 13.82 8.76
CA ILE A 115 9.48 14.74 9.90
C ILE A 115 10.93 15.19 10.06
N VAL A 116 11.16 16.51 9.95
CA VAL A 116 12.43 17.19 10.19
C VAL A 116 12.25 18.11 11.39
N ILE A 117 13.08 17.93 12.41
CA ILE A 117 13.07 18.77 13.62
C ILE A 117 14.18 19.80 13.46
N ASP A 118 13.79 21.08 13.40
CA ASP A 118 14.69 22.19 13.08
C ASP A 118 15.41 22.77 14.33
N SER A 119 15.32 22.08 15.48
CA SER A 119 15.90 22.51 16.77
C SER A 119 17.25 21.86 17.04
N THR A 120 18.15 22.62 17.67
CA THR A 120 19.47 22.15 18.09
C THR A 120 19.39 21.27 19.35
N ASP A 121 20.40 20.44 19.59
CA ASP A 121 20.42 19.49 20.73
C ASP A 121 20.42 20.19 22.10
N GLU A 122 20.95 21.42 22.16
CA GLU A 122 20.98 22.26 23.36
C GLU A 122 19.59 22.81 23.72
N GLU A 123 18.82 23.25 22.72
CA GLU A 123 17.44 23.75 22.89
C GLU A 123 16.48 22.64 23.34
N LEU A 124 16.73 21.40 22.91
CA LEU A 124 15.92 20.21 23.20
C LEU A 124 16.18 19.60 24.59
N SER A 125 17.09 20.19 25.36
CA SER A 125 17.47 19.70 26.70
C SER A 125 16.74 20.41 27.85
N ALA A 126 16.00 21.49 27.58
CA ALA A 126 15.23 22.22 28.58
C ALA A 126 13.95 21.47 29.04
N GLU A 127 13.38 21.86 30.18
CA GLU A 127 12.16 21.23 30.72
C GLU A 127 10.89 21.55 29.95
N GLN A 128 10.84 22.74 29.37
CA GLN A 128 9.76 23.20 28.51
C GLN A 128 10.38 23.63 27.19
N VAL A 129 10.03 22.93 26.11
CA VAL A 129 10.66 23.14 24.80
C VAL A 129 9.60 23.35 23.73
N GLN A 130 9.80 24.39 22.95
CA GLN A 130 9.10 24.61 21.69
C GLN A 130 9.96 24.03 20.57
N VAL A 131 9.49 22.95 19.95
CA VAL A 131 10.19 22.22 18.90
C VAL A 131 9.65 22.67 17.55
N PRO A 132 10.32 23.60 16.84
CA PRO A 132 10.03 23.86 15.44
C PRO A 132 10.29 22.61 14.61
N LEU A 133 9.34 22.27 13.75
CA LEU A 133 9.47 21.14 12.84
C LEU A 133 8.74 21.36 11.52
N THR A 134 9.23 20.63 10.53
CA THR A 134 8.66 20.51 9.19
C THR A 134 8.29 19.05 8.95
N ALA A 135 7.07 18.78 8.50
CA ALA A 135 6.62 17.44 8.15
C ALA A 135 5.75 17.47 6.90
N LYS A 136 5.48 16.32 6.29
CA LYS A 136 4.49 16.19 5.21
C LYS A 136 3.24 15.46 5.72
N ARG A 137 2.07 15.92 5.29
CA ARG A 137 0.80 15.23 5.54
C ARG A 137 -0.09 15.33 4.32
N ASN A 138 -0.55 14.20 3.81
CA ASN A 138 -1.41 14.13 2.63
C ASN A 138 -0.85 14.90 1.41
N GLY A 139 0.47 14.86 1.22
CA GLY A 139 1.16 15.56 0.13
C GLY A 139 1.41 17.05 0.35
N ALA A 140 0.89 17.65 1.43
CA ALA A 140 1.18 19.04 1.80
C ALA A 140 2.35 19.13 2.79
N ILE A 141 3.18 20.15 2.66
CA ILE A 141 4.21 20.48 3.64
C ILE A 141 3.54 21.21 4.79
N VAL A 142 3.77 20.75 6.01
CA VAL A 142 3.23 21.28 7.25
C VAL A 142 4.39 21.75 8.10
N THR A 143 4.39 23.02 8.44
CA THR A 143 5.41 23.64 9.30
C THR A 143 4.74 24.16 10.56
N GLY A 144 5.44 24.08 11.68
CA GLY A 144 4.93 24.60 12.93
C GLY A 144 5.77 24.22 14.13
N VAL A 145 5.15 24.29 15.30
CA VAL A 145 5.83 24.14 16.58
C VAL A 145 5.06 23.16 17.46
N VAL A 146 5.78 22.21 18.05
CA VAL A 146 5.26 21.31 19.08
C VAL A 146 5.80 21.76 20.44
N SER A 147 4.90 22.01 21.39
CA SER A 147 5.27 22.36 22.76
C SER A 147 5.31 21.09 23.61
N VAL A 148 6.46 20.82 24.23
CA VAL A 148 6.67 19.69 25.12
C VAL A 148 6.94 20.23 26.53
N ASP A 149 6.19 19.72 27.52
CA ASP A 149 6.36 20.02 28.95
C ASP A 149 6.56 18.69 29.70
N LYS A 150 7.69 18.56 30.42
CA LYS A 150 8.01 17.36 31.21
C LYS A 150 7.78 16.04 30.45
N ASP A 151 8.28 15.99 29.23
CA ASP A 151 8.21 14.83 28.32
C ASP A 151 6.78 14.44 27.89
N ILE A 152 5.82 15.34 28.05
CA ILE A 152 4.45 15.21 27.53
C ILE A 152 4.23 16.30 26.48
N ILE A 153 3.62 15.95 25.34
CA ILE A 153 3.24 16.92 24.33
C ILE A 153 2.06 17.74 24.86
N ALA A 154 2.30 19.00 25.19
CA ALA A 154 1.33 19.91 25.75
C ALA A 154 0.46 20.56 24.67
N ASP A 155 1.05 20.93 23.52
CA ASP A 155 0.33 21.54 22.40
C ASP A 155 1.01 21.27 21.06
N ILE A 156 0.23 21.19 19.98
CA ILE A 156 0.71 20.96 18.61
C ILE A 156 0.11 22.03 17.71
N ASN A 157 0.92 23.03 17.35
CA ASN A 157 0.51 24.10 16.44
C ASN A 157 1.19 23.91 15.07
N LEU A 158 0.56 23.10 14.23
CA LEU A 158 1.04 22.76 12.89
C LEU A 158 0.13 23.41 11.84
N LYS A 159 0.70 24.23 10.95
CA LYS A 159 -0.03 24.90 9.87
C LYS A 159 0.34 24.28 8.53
N ALA A 160 -0.66 23.71 7.86
CA ALA A 160 -0.51 23.18 6.52
C ALA A 160 -0.24 24.34 5.55
N HIS A 161 0.92 24.29 4.87
CA HIS A 161 1.20 25.11 3.72
C HIS A 161 0.82 24.30 2.49
N TYR A 162 -0.36 24.58 1.95
CA TYR A 162 -0.76 24.04 0.65
C TYR A 162 0.05 24.73 -0.43
N ILE A 163 1.15 24.12 -0.83
CA ILE A 163 1.83 24.50 -2.07
C ILE A 163 0.97 23.92 -3.19
N THR A 164 0.01 24.70 -3.70
CA THR A 164 -0.62 24.41 -4.99
C THR A 164 0.47 24.55 -6.05
N PHE A 165 1.06 23.43 -6.46
CA PHE A 165 1.88 23.41 -7.67
C PHE A 165 0.97 23.71 -8.88
N PRO A 166 1.41 24.57 -9.83
CA PRO A 166 0.65 24.94 -11.02
C PRO A 166 0.45 23.77 -12.00
#